data_AF-A0A7R9WB62-F1
#
_entry.id   AF-A0A7R9WB62-F1
#
_cell.length_a   1.000
_cell.length_b   1.000
_cell.length_c   1.000
_cell.angle_alpha   90.00
_cell.angle_beta   90.00
_cell.angle_gamma   90.00
#
_symmetry.space_group_name_H-M   'P 1'
#
loop_
_entity.id
_entity.type
_entity.pdbx_description
1 polymer ?
#
loop_
_entity_poly.entity_id
_entity_poly.type
_entity_poly.pdbx_seq_one_letter_code
_entity_poly.pdbx_strand_id
1 'polypeptide(L)'
;VERNVGVIVIRYSLPSGAQTSDHPHPGVRYSGTERKAYLPDDSEGREVLRLLRIAWERRLIFTVGRSVTTGKDDCVVWNGIHHKTSVSGGPYGYPDETYLARVKDELKGKGVE
;
A
#
# COMPACT_ATOMS: atom_id res chain seq x y z
N VAL A 1 -25.05 11.05 17.76
CA VAL A 1 -25.09 11.12 16.28
C VAL A 1 -23.85 10.39 15.79
N GLU A 2 -23.99 9.16 15.30
CA GLU A 2 -22.88 8.49 14.62
C GLU A 2 -22.45 9.36 13.45
N ARG A 3 -21.19 9.83 13.47
CA ARG A 3 -20.63 10.53 12.33
C ARG A 3 -20.46 9.48 11.23
N ASN A 4 -21.28 9.57 10.20
CA ASN A 4 -21.10 8.80 8.99
C ASN A 4 -19.86 9.34 8.28
N VAL A 5 -18.70 8.74 8.56
CA VAL A 5 -17.42 9.12 7.95
C VAL A 5 -17.39 8.51 6.54
N GLY A 6 -17.06 9.33 5.54
CA GLY A 6 -16.92 8.84 4.16
C GLY A 6 -15.76 7.85 4.02
N VAL A 7 -15.54 7.34 2.81
CA VAL A 7 -14.42 6.43 2.51
C VAL A 7 -13.60 6.99 1.36
N ILE A 8 -12.30 7.18 1.59
CA ILE A 8 -11.32 7.48 0.55
C ILE A 8 -10.94 6.16 -0.13
N VAL A 9 -11.02 6.13 -1.45
CA VAL A 9 -10.60 4.99 -2.27
C VAL A 9 -9.32 5.34 -3.01
N ILE A 10 -8.23 4.64 -2.69
CA ILE A 10 -6.95 4.75 -3.38
C ILE A 10 -6.87 3.64 -4.42
N ARG A 11 -6.46 4.00 -5.65
CA ARG A 11 -6.26 3.04 -6.75
C ARG A 11 -4.82 3.11 -7.22
N TYR A 12 -4.13 1.98 -7.14
CA TYR A 12 -2.81 1.79 -7.71
C TYR A 12 -2.92 0.96 -8.98
N SER A 13 -2.30 1.44 -10.06
CA SER A 13 -2.14 0.69 -11.30
C SER A 13 -0.66 0.66 -11.63
N LEU A 14 -0.07 -0.54 -11.55
CA LEU A 14 1.33 -0.79 -11.86
C LEU A 14 1.39 -1.73 -13.06
N PRO A 15 1.80 -1.26 -14.25
CA PRO A 15 1.93 -2.13 -15.41
C PRO A 15 3.07 -3.14 -15.22
N SER A 16 3.03 -4.23 -16.00
CA SER A 16 4.18 -5.13 -16.11
C SER A 16 5.37 -4.42 -16.76
N GLY A 17 6.58 -4.85 -16.44
CA GLY A 17 7.79 -4.22 -16.96
C GLY A 17 9.00 -5.13 -16.90
N ALA A 18 10.18 -4.56 -17.18
CA ALA A 18 11.47 -5.21 -16.98
C ALA A 18 12.10 -4.73 -15.67
N GLN A 19 12.75 -5.63 -14.96
CA GLN A 19 13.47 -5.33 -13.73
C GLN A 19 14.70 -4.46 -14.00
N THR A 20 14.90 -3.45 -13.14
CA THR A 20 16.04 -2.53 -13.19
C THR A 20 17.20 -3.10 -12.37
N SER A 21 18.32 -2.37 -12.29
CA SER A 21 19.46 -2.70 -11.43
C SER A 21 19.11 -2.78 -9.94
N ASP A 22 18.01 -2.12 -9.54
CA ASP A 22 17.59 -2.02 -8.14
C ASP A 22 16.65 -3.16 -7.73
N HIS A 23 16.32 -4.06 -8.66
CA HIS A 23 15.44 -5.19 -8.45
C HIS A 23 16.23 -6.52 -8.35
N PRO A 24 15.64 -7.58 -7.78
CA PRO A 24 16.35 -8.84 -7.54
C PRO A 24 16.97 -9.49 -8.77
N HIS A 25 16.30 -9.40 -9.94
CA HIS A 25 16.72 -10.03 -11.18
C HIS A 25 16.74 -9.03 -12.35
N PRO A 26 17.77 -8.17 -12.48
CA PRO A 26 17.83 -7.16 -13.54
C PRO A 26 17.63 -7.74 -14.95
N GLY A 27 16.82 -7.07 -15.78
CA GLY A 27 16.47 -7.51 -17.13
C GLY A 27 15.35 -8.54 -17.23
N VAL A 28 15.02 -9.25 -16.14
CA VAL A 28 13.89 -10.20 -16.12
C VAL A 28 12.56 -9.45 -16.09
N ARG A 29 11.54 -9.95 -16.78
CA ARG A 29 10.20 -9.34 -16.74
C ARG A 29 9.52 -9.61 -15.40
N TYR A 30 8.88 -8.59 -14.85
CA TYR A 30 7.98 -8.75 -13.70
C TYR A 30 6.52 -8.60 -14.12
N SER A 31 5.64 -9.26 -13.37
CA SER A 31 4.19 -9.11 -13.52
C SER A 31 3.68 -7.90 -12.74
N GLY A 32 2.98 -7.00 -13.43
CA GLY A 32 2.31 -5.83 -12.86
C GLY A 32 1.07 -6.20 -12.04
N THR A 33 0.39 -5.18 -11.51
CA THR A 33 -0.78 -5.40 -10.68
C THR A 33 -1.67 -4.16 -10.52
N GLU A 34 -2.94 -4.40 -10.20
CA GLU A 34 -3.88 -3.36 -9.76
C GLU A 34 -4.32 -3.61 -8.32
N ARG A 35 -4.36 -2.55 -7.50
CA ARG A 35 -4.79 -2.65 -6.10
C ARG A 35 -5.71 -1.51 -5.74
N LYS A 36 -6.65 -1.80 -4.84
CA LYS A 36 -7.45 -0.81 -4.14
C LYS A 36 -7.09 -0.82 -2.67
N ALA A 37 -7.10 0.37 -2.08
CA ALA A 37 -6.99 0.54 -0.64
C ALA A 37 -8.00 1.58 -0.15
N TYR A 38 -8.32 1.50 1.13
CA TYR A 38 -9.38 2.29 1.75
C TYR A 38 -8.86 3.00 3.00
N LEU A 39 -9.28 4.24 3.18
CA LEU A 39 -9.08 5.03 4.40
C LEU A 39 -10.42 5.68 4.78
N PRO A 40 -10.68 5.94 6.07
CA PRO A 40 -11.78 6.82 6.45
C PRO A 40 -11.56 8.22 5.88
N ASP A 41 -12.62 8.88 5.43
CA ASP A 41 -12.59 10.28 4.99
C ASP A 41 -12.78 11.25 6.17
N ASP A 42 -11.83 11.19 7.11
CA ASP A 42 -11.71 12.12 8.23
C ASP A 42 -10.32 12.77 8.24
N SER A 43 -10.02 13.56 9.28
CA SER A 43 -8.74 14.28 9.39
C SER A 43 -7.54 13.34 9.42
N GLU A 44 -7.64 12.21 10.13
CA GLU A 44 -6.53 11.28 10.29
C GLU A 44 -6.32 10.43 9.04
N GLY A 45 -7.41 9.96 8.41
CA GLY A 45 -7.33 9.29 7.12
C GLY A 45 -6.77 10.19 6.01
N ARG A 46 -7.10 11.49 6.00
CA ARG A 46 -6.51 12.47 5.06
C ARG A 46 -5.03 12.75 5.34
N GLU A 47 -4.61 12.74 6.60
CA GLU A 47 -3.18 12.80 6.96
C GLU A 47 -2.43 11.59 6.40
N VAL A 48 -2.93 10.38 6.64
CA VAL A 48 -2.35 9.14 6.10
C VAL A 48 -2.30 9.18 4.57
N LEU A 49 -3.35 9.67 3.90
CA LEU A 49 -3.35 9.83 2.45
C LEU A 49 -2.21 10.75 1.96
N ARG A 50 -1.95 11.87 2.65
CA ARG A 50 -0.83 12.78 2.31
C ARG A 50 0.50 12.04 2.42
N LEU A 51 0.72 11.29 3.50
CA LEU A 51 1.95 10.53 3.71
C LEU A 51 2.13 9.43 2.66
N LEU A 52 1.06 8.70 2.33
CA LEU A 52 1.09 7.68 1.28
C LEU A 52 1.43 8.26 -0.09
N ARG A 53 1.01 9.50 -0.40
CA ARG A 53 1.43 10.20 -1.64
C ARG A 53 2.93 10.47 -1.65
N ILE A 54 3.50 10.93 -0.54
CA ILE A 54 4.95 11.15 -0.42
C ILE A 54 5.70 9.81 -0.58
N ALA A 55 5.22 8.76 0.07
CA ALA A 55 5.81 7.43 -0.07
C ALA A 55 5.70 6.88 -1.50
N TRP A 56 4.59 7.17 -2.20
CA TRP A 56 4.42 6.82 -3.61
C TRP A 56 5.42 7.54 -4.52
N GLU A 57 5.56 8.87 -4.37
CA GLU A 57 6.53 9.67 -5.13
C GLU A 57 7.96 9.19 -4.92
N ARG A 58 8.27 8.73 -3.71
CA ARG A 58 9.58 8.16 -3.33
C ARG A 58 9.74 6.68 -3.69
N ARG A 59 8.77 6.08 -4.40
CA ARG A 59 8.77 4.65 -4.83
C ARG A 59 8.84 3.65 -3.66
N LEU A 60 8.22 3.99 -2.53
CA LEU A 60 8.29 3.19 -1.29
C LEU A 60 7.09 2.27 -1.05
N ILE A 61 5.99 2.41 -1.79
CA ILE A 61 4.76 1.63 -1.57
C ILE A 61 4.89 0.18 -2.05
N PHE A 62 5.53 -0.01 -3.20
CA PHE A 62 5.69 -1.32 -3.85
C PHE A 62 7.17 -1.60 -4.15
N THR A 63 7.46 -2.87 -4.36
CA THR A 63 8.74 -3.34 -4.90
C THR A 63 8.50 -4.55 -5.82
N VAL A 64 9.54 -5.03 -6.50
CA VAL A 64 9.50 -6.31 -7.22
C VAL A 64 10.11 -7.39 -6.34
N GLY A 65 9.42 -8.51 -6.19
CA GLY A 65 9.91 -9.64 -5.40
C GLY A 65 8.95 -10.83 -5.40
N ARG A 66 9.10 -11.67 -4.38
CA ARG A 66 8.27 -12.87 -4.19
C ARG A 66 6.95 -12.54 -3.52
N SER A 67 5.84 -12.88 -4.18
CA SER A 67 4.51 -12.80 -3.59
C SER A 67 4.36 -13.84 -2.49
N VAL A 68 4.14 -13.39 -1.25
CA VAL A 68 3.97 -14.28 -0.08
C VAL A 68 2.72 -15.16 -0.21
N THR A 69 1.65 -14.64 -0.81
CA THR A 69 0.37 -15.37 -0.89
C THR A 69 0.33 -16.41 -2.01
N THR A 70 1.08 -16.20 -3.10
CA THR A 70 1.05 -17.09 -4.28
C THR A 70 2.36 -17.83 -4.50
N GLY A 71 3.43 -17.47 -3.78
CA GLY A 71 4.78 -18.02 -3.92
C GLY A 71 5.50 -17.62 -5.21
N LYS A 72 4.89 -16.81 -6.08
CA LYS A 72 5.45 -16.39 -7.37
C LYS A 72 6.51 -15.31 -7.21
N ASP A 73 7.66 -15.51 -7.85
CA ASP A 73 8.72 -14.51 -7.98
C ASP A 73 8.40 -13.49 -9.08
N ASP A 74 9.26 -12.45 -9.19
CA ASP A 74 9.19 -11.43 -10.22
C ASP A 74 7.80 -10.78 -10.34
N CYS A 75 7.21 -10.41 -9.20
CA CYS A 75 5.90 -9.79 -9.12
C CYS A 75 5.99 -8.45 -8.38
N VAL A 76 5.10 -7.51 -8.73
CA VAL A 76 4.87 -6.32 -7.91
C VAL A 76 4.23 -6.74 -6.58
N VAL A 77 4.89 -6.42 -5.47
CA VAL A 77 4.46 -6.74 -4.10
C VAL A 77 4.46 -5.50 -3.21
N TRP A 78 3.69 -5.53 -2.12
CA TRP A 78 3.72 -4.48 -1.09
C TRP A 78 5.11 -4.42 -0.45
N ASN A 79 5.58 -3.22 -0.16
CA ASN A 79 6.92 -2.99 0.40
C ASN A 79 6.88 -2.65 1.90
N GLY A 80 6.09 -3.36 2.70
CA GLY A 80 6.05 -3.17 4.16
C GLY A 80 5.32 -1.93 4.67
N ILE A 81 4.47 -1.30 3.84
CA ILE A 81 3.45 -0.33 4.29
C ILE A 81 2.09 -0.99 4.09
N HIS A 82 1.41 -1.30 5.19
CA HIS A 82 0.15 -2.03 5.16
C HIS A 82 -1.00 -1.15 4.68
N HIS A 83 -1.79 -1.71 3.77
CA HIS A 83 -2.99 -1.09 3.23
C HIS A 83 -4.22 -1.90 3.63
N LYS A 84 -5.32 -1.22 3.96
CA LYS A 84 -6.63 -1.86 4.07
C LYS A 84 -7.20 -2.09 2.69
N THR A 85 -7.26 -3.34 2.24
CA THR A 85 -7.72 -3.75 0.91
C THR A 85 -9.17 -4.23 0.89
N SER A 86 -9.84 -4.21 2.04
CA SER A 86 -11.29 -4.40 2.19
C SER A 86 -11.89 -3.25 3.00
N VAL A 87 -13.13 -2.86 2.69
CA VAL A 87 -13.89 -1.89 3.50
C VAL A 87 -14.46 -2.52 4.77
N SER A 88 -14.54 -3.86 4.83
CA SER A 88 -15.13 -4.57 5.97
C SER A 88 -14.58 -5.98 6.10
N GLY A 89 -14.33 -6.42 7.34
CA GLY A 89 -14.00 -7.79 7.69
C GLY A 89 -12.60 -8.26 7.28
N GLY A 90 -12.16 -9.34 7.94
CA GLY A 90 -10.85 -9.94 7.72
C GLY A 90 -9.67 -9.10 8.21
N PRO A 91 -8.45 -9.65 8.15
CA PRO A 91 -7.25 -8.98 8.67
C PRO A 91 -6.87 -7.69 7.94
N TYR A 92 -7.30 -7.56 6.68
CA TYR A 92 -7.02 -6.41 5.81
C TYR A 92 -8.22 -5.45 5.63
N GLY A 93 -9.27 -5.59 6.45
CA GLY A 93 -10.45 -4.72 6.43
C GLY A 93 -10.70 -3.98 7.73
N TYR A 94 -11.83 -3.26 7.79
CA TYR A 94 -12.32 -2.52 8.96
C TYR A 94 -13.42 -3.30 9.71
N PRO A 95 -13.70 -2.99 10.99
CA PRO A 95 -13.01 -2.03 11.85
C PRO A 95 -11.60 -2.49 12.28
N ASP A 96 -10.68 -1.55 12.42
CA ASP A 96 -9.34 -1.74 13.00
C ASP A 96 -8.88 -0.38 13.55
N GLU A 97 -9.09 -0.19 14.85
CA GLU A 97 -8.82 1.08 15.54
C GLU A 97 -7.31 1.40 15.62
N THR A 98 -6.45 0.40 15.44
CA THR A 98 -5.00 0.55 15.52
C THR A 98 -4.34 0.88 14.18
N TYR A 99 -5.09 0.74 13.08
CA TYR A 99 -4.53 0.79 11.74
C TYR A 99 -3.86 2.12 11.40
N LEU A 100 -4.53 3.25 11.65
CA LEU A 100 -4.01 4.56 11.24
C LEU A 100 -2.73 4.93 12.00
N ALA A 101 -2.62 4.57 13.27
CA ALA A 101 -1.39 4.71 14.04
C ALA A 101 -0.27 3.83 13.47
N ARG A 102 -0.56 2.53 13.28
CA ARG A 102 0.42 1.56 12.75
C ARG A 102 0.95 1.94 11.37
N VAL A 103 0.10 2.34 10.43
CA VAL A 103 0.55 2.71 9.08
C VAL A 103 1.41 3.98 9.11
N LYS A 104 1.13 4.93 10.02
CA LYS A 104 2.00 6.10 10.26
C LYS A 104 3.37 5.69 10.77
N ASP A 105 3.44 4.74 11.70
CA ASP A 105 4.73 4.21 12.19
C ASP A 105 5.52 3.50 11.08
N GLU A 106 4.86 2.73 10.21
CA GLU A 106 5.48 2.08 9.05
C GLU A 106 6.02 3.10 8.03
N LEU A 107 5.25 4.17 7.78
CA LEU A 107 5.67 5.28 6.92
C LEU A 107 6.87 6.02 7.52
N LYS A 108 6.84 6.29 8.83
CA LYS A 108 7.95 6.90 9.56
C LYS A 108 9.20 6.02 9.53
N GLY A 109 9.05 4.70 9.67
CA GLY A 109 10.14 3.72 9.53
C GLY A 109 10.81 3.75 8.15
N LYS A 110 10.15 4.33 7.14
CA LYS A 110 10.67 4.58 5.79
C LYS A 110 11.05 6.05 5.54
N GLY A 111 11.13 6.86 6.59
CA GLY A 111 11.51 8.27 6.51
C GLY A 111 10.44 9.19 5.90
N VAL A 112 9.16 8.87 6.10
CA VAL A 112 8.02 9.68 5.65
C VAL A 112 7.22 10.19 6.84
N GLU A 113 7.14 11.51 7.01
CA GLU A 113 6.41 12.24 8.07
C GLU A 113 5.77 13.56 7.55
#